data_AF-A0A1F7FER9-F1
#
_entry.id   AF-A0A1F7FER9-F1
#
_cell.length_a   1.000
_cell.length_b   1.000
_cell.length_c   1.000
_cell.angle_alpha   90.00
_cell.angle_beta   90.00
_cell.angle_gamma   90.00
#
_symmetry.space_group_name_H-M   'P 1'
#
loop_
_entity.id
_entity.type
_entity.pdbx_description
1 polymer ?
#
loop_
_entity_poly.entity_id
_entity_poly.type
_entity_poly.pdbx_seq_one_letter_code
_entity_poly.pdbx_strand_id
1 'polypeptide(L)'
;MGNPLPGMQEQIAQNHMSSVPEEVRCWVGHHFNNSLMGLFFFLDLLEQGSFNKEKDLPRLEGILKHMADDIRVVTGPLGTGNPDSSCN
;
A
#
# COMPACT_ATOMS: atom_id res chain seq x y z
N MET A 1 1.87 -15.03 -3.49
CA MET A 1 3.17 -14.44 -3.13
C MET A 1 3.73 -13.77 -4.38
N GLY A 2 4.13 -12.50 -4.30
CA GLY A 2 4.60 -11.72 -5.46
C GLY A 2 5.91 -12.27 -6.04
N ASN A 3 6.21 -11.93 -7.30
CA ASN A 3 7.49 -12.29 -7.92
C ASN A 3 8.64 -11.74 -7.07
N PRO A 4 9.56 -12.59 -6.57
CA PRO A 4 10.68 -12.12 -5.78
C PRO A 4 11.52 -11.17 -6.64
N LEU A 5 12.00 -10.10 -6.00
CA LEU A 5 13.01 -9.25 -6.63
C LEU A 5 14.24 -10.12 -6.96
N PRO A 6 14.94 -9.87 -8.08
CA PRO A 6 16.27 -10.42 -8.32
C PRO A 6 17.14 -10.29 -7.06
N GLY A 7 17.88 -11.33 -6.67
CA GLY A 7 18.51 -11.40 -5.35
C GLY A 7 19.37 -10.19 -4.97
N MET A 8 20.02 -9.53 -5.94
CA MET A 8 20.77 -8.29 -5.69
C MET A 8 19.87 -7.10 -5.30
N GLN A 9 18.70 -6.96 -5.92
CA GLN A 9 17.72 -5.92 -5.60
C GLN A 9 17.06 -6.17 -4.24
N GLU A 10 16.80 -7.44 -3.92
CA GLU A 10 16.28 -7.84 -2.61
C GLU A 10 17.27 -7.49 -1.49
N GLN A 11 18.56 -7.77 -1.71
CA GLN A 11 19.62 -7.46 -0.75
C GLN A 11 19.83 -5.95 -0.57
N ILE A 12 19.74 -5.17 -1.66
CA ILE A 12 19.75 -3.70 -1.61
C ILE A 12 18.55 -3.19 -0.80
N ALA A 13 17.35 -3.68 -1.07
CA ALA A 13 16.14 -3.28 -0.35
C ALA A 13 16.22 -3.65 1.14
N GLN A 14 16.70 -4.85 1.47
CA GLN A 14 16.91 -5.28 2.86
C GLN A 14 17.91 -4.38 3.59
N ASN A 15 19.05 -4.06 2.96
CA ASN A 15 20.05 -3.18 3.56
C ASN A 15 19.49 -1.79 3.83
N HIS A 16 18.78 -1.19 2.87
CA HIS A 16 18.14 0.11 3.05
C HIS A 16 17.08 0.08 4.15
N MET A 17 16.19 -0.91 4.13
CA MET A 17 15.14 -1.03 5.15
C MET A 17 15.72 -1.27 6.54
N SER A 18 16.77 -2.08 6.68
CA SER A 18 17.39 -2.37 7.98
C SER A 18 17.95 -1.12 8.69
N SER A 19 18.27 -0.07 7.93
CA SER A 19 18.76 1.21 8.45
C SER A 19 17.65 2.17 8.90
N VAL A 20 16.39 1.87 8.58
CA VAL A 20 15.21 2.68 8.93
C VAL A 20 14.69 2.28 10.32
N PRO A 21 14.37 3.25 11.22
CA PRO A 21 13.75 2.95 12.51
C PRO A 21 12.53 2.04 12.38
N GLU A 22 12.35 1.12 13.33
CA GLU A 22 11.27 0.12 13.29
C GLU A 22 9.87 0.74 13.15
N GLU A 23 9.57 1.78 13.93
CA GLU A 23 8.30 2.50 13.85
C GLU A 23 8.02 3.04 12.44
N VAL A 24 9.06 3.57 11.76
CA VAL A 24 8.94 4.07 10.39
C VAL A 24 8.76 2.91 9.40
N ARG A 25 9.49 1.80 9.57
CA ARG A 25 9.30 0.60 8.73
C ARG A 25 7.89 0.06 8.83
N CYS A 26 7.37 -0.06 10.04
CA CYS A 26 6.04 -0.59 10.28
C CYS A 26 4.96 0.37 9.77
N TRP A 27 5.15 1.68 9.93
CA TRP A 27 4.28 2.69 9.34
C TRP A 27 4.26 2.63 7.80
N VAL A 28 5.42 2.54 7.16
CA VAL A 28 5.52 2.34 5.70
C VAL A 28 4.82 1.05 5.29
N GLY A 29 5.07 -0.05 6.01
CA GLY A 29 4.43 -1.34 5.77
C GLY A 29 2.90 -1.28 5.89
N HIS A 30 2.36 -0.56 6.88
CA HIS A 30 0.93 -0.37 7.09
C HIS A 30 0.28 0.32 5.90
N HIS A 31 0.80 1.47 5.47
CA HIS A 31 0.25 2.23 4.34
C HIS A 31 0.39 1.48 3.00
N PHE A 32 1.51 0.78 2.78
CA PHE A 32 1.65 -0.09 1.61
C PHE A 32 0.62 -1.22 1.62
N ASN A 33 0.40 -1.87 2.76
CA ASN A 33 -0.56 -2.95 2.87
C ASN A 33 -2.00 -2.47 2.63
N ASN A 34 -2.39 -1.31 3.18
CA ASN A 34 -3.70 -0.70 2.92
C ASN A 34 -3.88 -0.39 1.42
N SER A 35 -2.82 0.12 0.78
CA SER A 35 -2.83 0.36 -0.68
C SER A 35 -3.04 -0.92 -1.48
N LEU A 36 -2.44 -2.05 -1.07
CA LEU A 36 -2.60 -3.33 -1.75
C LEU A 36 -4.02 -3.90 -1.63
N MET A 37 -4.71 -3.68 -0.51
CA MET A 37 -6.09 -4.14 -0.32
C MET A 37 -7.04 -3.58 -1.39
N GLY A 38 -6.86 -2.31 -1.76
CA GLY A 38 -7.67 -1.70 -2.80
C GLY A 38 -7.41 -2.26 -4.19
N LEU A 39 -6.14 -2.61 -4.48
CA LEU A 39 -5.77 -3.30 -5.71
C LEU A 39 -6.41 -4.69 -5.78
N PHE A 40 -6.39 -5.46 -4.68
CA PHE A 40 -7.03 -6.78 -4.64
C PHE A 40 -8.53 -6.70 -4.85
N PHE A 41 -9.21 -5.71 -4.27
CA PHE A 41 -10.64 -5.48 -4.53
C PHE A 41 -10.92 -5.21 -6.00
N PHE A 42 -10.08 -4.40 -6.66
CA PHE A 42 -10.25 -4.13 -8.09
C PHE A 42 -10.01 -5.38 -8.95
N LEU A 43 -9.00 -6.19 -8.62
CA LEU A 43 -8.76 -7.47 -9.30
C LEU A 43 -9.92 -8.46 -9.13
N ASP A 44 -10.50 -8.55 -7.92
CA ASP A 44 -11.68 -9.37 -7.62
C ASP A 44 -12.91 -8.91 -8.45
N LEU A 45 -13.14 -7.60 -8.56
CA LEU A 45 -14.19 -7.06 -9.43
C LEU A 45 -13.99 -7.43 -10.90
N LEU A 46 -12.75 -7.40 -11.39
CA LEU A 46 -12.43 -7.80 -12.77
C LEU A 46 -12.61 -9.30 -12.99
N GLU A 47 -12.21 -10.13 -12.02
CA GLU A 47 -12.33 -11.59 -12.07
C GLU A 47 -13.79 -12.05 -12.07
N GLN A 48 -14.66 -11.39 -11.28
CA GLN A 48 -16.09 -11.70 -11.22
C GLN A 48 -16.83 -11.40 -12.53
N GLY A 49 -16.26 -10.57 -13.42
CA GLY A 49 -16.84 -10.24 -14.73
C GLY A 49 -18.18 -9.50 -14.68
N SER A 50 -18.67 -9.14 -13.49
CA SER A 50 -19.94 -8.48 -13.26
C SER A 50 -19.72 -7.16 -12.51
N PHE A 51 -19.36 -6.10 -13.24
CA PHE A 51 -19.27 -4.76 -12.66
C PHE A 51 -20.64 -4.08 -12.72
N ASN A 52 -21.27 -3.88 -11.56
CA ASN A 52 -22.46 -3.05 -11.46
C ASN A 52 -22.05 -1.60 -11.19
N LYS A 53 -22.11 -0.77 -12.23
CA LYS A 53 -21.68 0.63 -12.16
C LYS A 53 -22.32 1.42 -11.02
N GLU A 54 -23.61 1.23 -10.73
CA GLU A 54 -24.30 2.04 -9.71
C GLU A 54 -23.88 1.66 -8.29
N LYS A 55 -23.59 0.39 -8.05
CA LYS A 55 -23.19 -0.14 -6.75
C LYS A 55 -21.69 -0.09 -6.52
N ASP A 56 -20.91 -0.45 -7.54
CA ASP A 56 -19.48 -0.74 -7.40
C ASP A 56 -18.61 0.48 -7.70
N LEU A 57 -19.07 1.42 -8.54
CA LEU A 57 -18.30 2.63 -8.87
C LEU A 57 -18.03 3.52 -7.65
N PRO A 58 -19.01 3.87 -6.79
CA PRO A 58 -18.74 4.70 -5.62
C PRO A 58 -17.78 4.01 -4.64
N ARG A 59 -17.89 2.69 -4.50
CA ARG A 59 -17.00 1.89 -3.65
C ARG A 59 -15.58 1.85 -4.21
N LEU A 60 -15.44 1.67 -5.53
CA LEU A 60 -14.15 1.69 -6.21
C LEU A 60 -13.48 3.06 -6.12
N GLU A 61 -14.23 4.15 -6.32
CA GLU A 61 -13.72 5.53 -6.18
C GLU A 61 -13.19 5.80 -4.76
N GLY A 62 -13.94 5.39 -3.73
CA GLY A 62 -13.48 5.50 -2.35
C GLY A 62 -12.19 4.74 -2.10
N ILE A 63 -12.10 3.50 -2.58
CA ILE A 63 -10.91 2.66 -2.44
C ILE A 63 -9.71 3.26 -3.17
N LEU A 64 -9.87 3.68 -4.44
CA LEU A 64 -8.80 4.30 -5.22
C LEU A 64 -8.30 5.61 -4.58
N LYS A 65 -9.21 6.39 -3.99
CA LYS A 65 -8.85 7.58 -3.23
C LYS A 65 -8.00 7.23 -2.01
N HIS A 66 -8.42 6.25 -1.21
CA HIS A 66 -7.66 5.80 -0.05
C HIS A 66 -6.28 5.26 -0.43
N MET A 67 -6.18 4.45 -1.49
CA MET A 67 -4.90 3.98 -2.02
C MET A 67 -3.99 5.14 -2.42
N ALA A 68 -4.52 6.15 -3.12
CA ALA A 68 -3.75 7.32 -3.53
C ALA A 68 -3.26 8.13 -2.32
N ASP A 69 -4.08 8.24 -1.27
CA ASP A 69 -3.72 8.94 -0.04
C ASP A 69 -2.62 8.17 0.73
N ASP A 70 -2.73 6.84 0.88
CA ASP A 70 -1.71 6.00 1.51
C ASP A 70 -0.36 6.06 0.76
N ILE A 71 -0.38 5.99 -0.57
CA ILE A 71 0.84 6.13 -1.39
C ILE A 71 1.45 7.51 -1.19
N ARG A 72 0.65 8.58 -1.22
CA ARG A 72 1.14 9.96 -1.02
C ARG A 72 1.76 10.15 0.35
N VAL A 73 1.20 9.53 1.37
CA VAL A 73 1.74 9.56 2.72
C VAL A 73 3.15 8.95 2.73
N VAL A 74 3.37 7.84 2.04
CA VAL A 74 4.69 7.19 1.95
C VAL A 74 5.68 7.93 1.04
N THR A 75 5.23 8.48 -0.10
CA THR A 75 6.10 9.12 -1.10
C THR A 75 6.24 10.64 -0.93
N GLY A 76 5.52 11.24 0.01
CA GLY A 76 5.52 12.67 0.28
C GLY A 76 6.81 13.15 0.95
N PRO A 77 7.01 14.47 1.07
CA PRO A 77 8.11 15.03 1.87
C PRO A 77 8.02 14.48 3.30
N LEU A 78 9.12 13.91 3.81
CA LEU A 78 9.25 13.46 5.19
C LEU A 78 8.79 14.58 6.14
N GLY A 79 7.63 14.39 6.79
CA GLY A 79 7.06 15.36 7.73
C GLY A 79 5.57 15.66 7.62
N THR A 80 4.84 15.15 6.62
CA THR A 80 3.37 15.37 6.53
C THR A 80 2.50 14.26 7.11
N GLY A 81 3.08 13.08 7.41
CA GLY A 81 2.41 12.01 8.15
C GLY A 81 3.24 11.65 9.36
N ASN A 82 2.66 11.76 10.57
CA ASN A 82 3.31 11.21 11.76
C ASN A 82 3.27 9.68 11.66
N PRO A 83 4.36 8.97 12.01
CA PRO A 83 4.28 7.55 12.24
C PRO A 83 3.33 7.31 13.42
N ASP A 84 2.10 6.92 13.11
CA ASP A 84 1.14 6.54 14.14
C ASP A 84 1.69 5.33 14.91
N SER A 85 1.50 5.34 16.22
CA SER A 85 1.94 4.31 17.18
C SER A 85 1.17 2.98 17.05
N SER A 86 0.62 2.69 15.87
CA SER A 86 -0.24 1.53 15.58
C SER A 86 0.49 0.18 15.54
N CYS A 87 1.77 0.16 15.95
CA CYS A 87 2.62 -1.03 15.98
C CYS A 87 2.82 -1.60 17.39
N ASN A 88 2.01 -1.15 18.36
CA ASN A 88 1.92 -1.73 19.71
C ASN A 88 0.71 -2.67 19.83
#